data_AF-A0A6P0WEQ9-F1
#
_entry.id   AF-A0A6P0WEQ9-F1
#
_cell.length_a   1.000
_cell.length_b   1.000
_cell.length_c   1.000
_cell.angle_alpha   90.00
_cell.angle_beta   90.00
_cell.angle_gamma   90.00
#
_symmetry.space_group_name_H-M   'P 1'
#
loop_
_entity.id
_entity.type
_entity.pdbx_description
1 polymer ?
#
loop_
_entity_poly.entity_id
_entity_poly.type
_entity_poly.pdbx_seq_one_letter_code
_entity_poly.pdbx_strand_id
1 'polypeptide(L)'
;MKRFKKISAGLLLTFGILLLMVPVVVSTRREATSQDKVDAVGSLIVGIPATFWGVWLTWVMYRQDQKEVIEHLQSTFYRLIQDENGRISVLKLAMAAKLPIAVAQDYLDHKARECDATFEVTEEGRIFYNFTL
;
A
#
# COMPACT_ATOMS: atom_id res chain seq x y z
N MET A 1 -9.49 8.44 12.55
CA MET A 1 -9.49 9.23 11.29
C MET A 1 -9.30 8.40 10.00
N LYS A 2 -8.72 7.19 10.02
CA LYS A 2 -8.51 6.36 8.80
C LYS A 2 -9.79 5.84 8.11
N ARG A 3 -10.88 5.63 8.85
CA ARG A 3 -12.14 5.09 8.29
C ARG A 3 -12.91 6.10 7.43
N PHE A 4 -12.86 7.38 7.77
CA PHE A 4 -13.51 8.45 7.01
C PHE A 4 -12.93 8.60 5.60
N LYS A 5 -11.60 8.44 5.43
CA LYS A 5 -10.95 8.50 4.10
C LYS A 5 -11.28 7.29 3.21
N LYS A 6 -11.54 6.11 3.80
CA LYS A 6 -11.97 4.92 3.05
C LYS A 6 -13.40 5.06 2.51
N ILE A 7 -14.29 5.68 3.29
CA ILE A 7 -15.69 5.89 2.90
C ILE A 7 -15.78 6.92 1.76
N SER A 8 -15.01 8.02 1.81
CA SER A 8 -15.03 9.03 0.75
C SER A 8 -14.51 8.50 -0.59
N ALA A 9 -13.48 7.64 -0.57
CA ALA A 9 -12.92 7.02 -1.78
C ALA A 9 -13.92 6.06 -2.45
N GLY A 10 -14.65 5.26 -1.66
CA GLY A 10 -15.70 4.39 -2.18
C GLY A 10 -16.86 5.18 -2.79
N LEU A 11 -17.29 6.25 -2.13
CA LEU A 11 -18.40 7.10 -2.58
C LEU A 11 -18.05 7.83 -3.88
N LEU A 12 -16.85 8.42 -3.98
CA LEU A 12 -16.33 9.07 -5.19
C LEU A 12 -16.19 8.10 -6.38
N LEU A 13 -15.73 6.86 -6.15
CA LEU A 13 -15.64 5.84 -7.19
C LEU A 13 -17.02 5.43 -7.71
N THR A 14 -17.99 5.21 -6.82
CA THR A 14 -19.37 4.86 -7.24
C THR A 14 -20.05 6.00 -7.98
N PHE A 15 -19.88 7.25 -7.55
CA PHE A 15 -20.45 8.42 -8.21
C PHE A 15 -19.80 8.68 -9.58
N GLY A 16 -18.48 8.46 -9.69
CA GLY A 16 -17.74 8.58 -10.95
C GLY A 16 -18.14 7.54 -12.01
N ILE A 17 -18.43 6.30 -11.59
CA ILE A 17 -18.90 5.24 -12.49
C ILE A 17 -20.33 5.53 -12.98
N LEU A 18 -21.20 6.09 -12.13
CA LEU A 18 -22.56 6.45 -12.51
C LEU A 18 -22.61 7.57 -13.57
N LEU A 19 -21.68 8.54 -13.48
CA LEU A 19 -21.55 9.65 -14.43
C LEU A 19 -21.04 9.23 -15.81
N LEU A 20 -20.34 8.09 -15.93
CA LEU A 20 -19.84 7.55 -17.20
C LEU A 20 -20.87 6.73 -17.98
N MET A 21 -22.06 6.45 -17.41
CA MET A 21 -23.14 5.76 -18.15
C MET A 21 -23.76 6.63 -19.25
N VAL A 22 -23.76 7.95 -19.09
CA VAL A 22 -24.36 8.89 -20.06
C VAL A 22 -23.71 8.83 -21.45
N PRO A 23 -22.37 8.89 -21.61
CA PRO A 23 -21.73 8.81 -22.92
C PRO A 23 -21.86 7.44 -23.60
N VAL A 24 -21.93 6.33 -22.84
CA VAL A 24 -22.11 4.97 -23.40
C VAL A 24 -23.50 4.82 -24.02
N VAL A 25 -24.54 5.36 -23.38
CA VAL A 25 -25.91 5.31 -23.88
C VAL A 25 -26.07 6.21 -25.11
N VAL A 26 -25.41 7.38 -25.14
CA VAL A 26 -25.42 8.29 -26.31
C VAL A 26 -24.66 7.68 -27.50
N SER A 27 -23.52 7.01 -27.27
CA SER A 27 -22.74 6.37 -28.35
C SER A 27 -23.45 5.18 -29.01
N THR A 28 -24.44 4.60 -28.34
CA THR A 28 -25.23 3.47 -28.86
C THR A 28 -26.46 3.95 -29.65
N ARG A 29 -26.82 5.25 -29.58
CA ARG A 29 -27.88 5.84 -30.41
C ARG A 29 -27.33 6.25 -31.77
N ARG A 30 -27.89 5.64 -32.83
CA ARG A 30 -27.49 5.85 -34.23
C ARG A 30 -27.84 7.25 -34.79
N GLU A 31 -28.64 8.04 -34.06
CA GLU A 31 -29.00 9.44 -34.39
C GLU A 31 -28.73 10.37 -33.20
N ALA A 32 -27.46 10.67 -32.95
CA ALA A 32 -27.06 11.64 -31.93
C ALA A 32 -27.04 13.06 -32.54
N THR A 33 -27.92 13.94 -32.05
CA THR A 33 -28.03 15.35 -32.48
C THR A 33 -26.86 16.17 -31.93
N SER A 34 -26.49 17.28 -32.61
CA SER A 34 -25.39 18.16 -32.19
C SER A 34 -25.47 18.61 -30.74
N GLN A 35 -26.69 18.74 -30.18
CA GLN A 35 -26.97 19.10 -28.80
C GLN A 35 -26.62 17.97 -27.79
N ASP A 36 -26.84 16.71 -28.15
CA ASP A 36 -26.47 15.54 -27.34
C ASP A 36 -24.94 15.35 -27.26
N LYS A 37 -24.23 15.77 -28.32
CA LYS A 37 -22.76 15.73 -28.36
C LYS A 37 -22.13 16.77 -27.43
N VAL A 38 -22.72 17.96 -27.30
CA VAL A 38 -22.21 18.99 -26.36
C VAL A 38 -22.49 18.61 -24.90
N ASP A 39 -23.63 17.98 -24.62
CA ASP A 39 -23.99 17.49 -23.28
C ASP A 39 -23.10 16.31 -22.86
N ALA A 40 -22.80 15.40 -23.81
CA ALA A 40 -21.82 14.33 -23.62
C ALA A 40 -20.39 14.87 -23.38
N VAL A 41 -19.96 15.91 -24.10
CA VAL A 41 -18.65 16.55 -23.90
C VAL A 41 -18.59 17.30 -22.56
N GLY A 42 -19.69 17.91 -22.11
CA GLY A 42 -19.79 18.54 -20.79
C GLY A 42 -19.53 17.55 -19.64
N SER A 43 -20.07 16.33 -19.75
CA SER A 43 -19.82 15.26 -18.79
C SER A 43 -18.36 14.79 -18.76
N LEU A 44 -17.65 14.89 -19.89
CA LEU A 44 -16.25 14.50 -20.03
C LEU A 44 -15.30 15.49 -19.33
N ILE A 45 -15.60 16.79 -19.42
CA ILE A 45 -14.78 17.87 -18.84
C ILE A 45 -14.81 17.83 -17.29
N VAL A 46 -15.92 17.41 -16.69
CA VAL A 46 -16.06 17.29 -15.23
C VAL A 46 -15.65 15.89 -14.74
N GLY A 47 -15.93 14.85 -15.53
CA GLY A 47 -15.65 13.46 -15.15
C GLY A 47 -14.16 13.11 -15.15
N ILE A 48 -13.38 13.59 -16.12
CA ILE A 48 -11.96 13.25 -16.24
C ILE A 48 -11.13 13.77 -15.04
N PRO A 49 -11.25 15.05 -14.61
CA PRO A 49 -10.52 15.52 -13.43
C PRO A 49 -10.93 14.79 -12.14
N ALA A 50 -12.21 14.49 -11.97
CA ALA A 50 -12.71 13.80 -10.77
C ALA A 50 -12.22 12.35 -10.67
N THR A 51 -12.23 11.61 -11.77
CA THR A 51 -11.72 10.23 -11.84
C THR A 51 -10.20 10.20 -11.68
N PHE A 52 -9.47 11.12 -12.31
CA PHE A 52 -8.01 11.21 -12.16
C PHE A 52 -7.60 11.52 -10.72
N TRP A 53 -8.29 12.46 -10.06
CA TRP A 53 -8.03 12.79 -8.65
C TRP A 53 -8.41 11.66 -7.71
N GLY A 54 -9.51 10.94 -8.00
CA GLY A 54 -9.94 9.76 -7.26
C GLY A 54 -8.91 8.62 -7.32
N VAL A 55 -8.45 8.28 -8.53
CA VAL A 55 -7.41 7.27 -8.74
C VAL A 55 -6.10 7.70 -8.07
N TRP A 56 -5.68 8.96 -8.23
CA TRP A 56 -4.44 9.44 -7.62
C TRP A 56 -4.51 9.40 -6.08
N LEU A 57 -5.59 9.88 -5.46
CA LEU A 57 -5.77 9.79 -4.00
C LEU A 57 -5.71 8.35 -3.47
N THR A 58 -6.35 7.40 -4.16
CA THR A 58 -6.28 5.98 -3.75
C THR A 58 -4.86 5.42 -3.80
N TRP A 59 -4.07 5.80 -4.82
CA TRP A 59 -2.69 5.37 -4.94
C TRP A 59 -1.77 6.03 -3.89
N VAL A 60 -1.96 7.33 -3.57
CA VAL A 60 -1.25 7.99 -2.47
C VAL A 60 -1.52 7.27 -1.16
N MET A 61 -2.79 6.94 -0.88
CA MET A 61 -3.18 6.28 0.36
C MET A 61 -2.61 4.86 0.47
N TYR A 62 -2.58 4.10 -0.63
CA TYR A 62 -1.95 2.78 -0.64
C TYR A 62 -0.45 2.87 -0.36
N ARG A 63 0.23 3.86 -0.95
CA ARG A 63 1.64 4.14 -0.64
C ARG A 63 1.84 4.57 0.81
N GLN A 64 0.91 5.32 1.41
CA GLN A 64 1.00 5.73 2.81
C GLN A 64 0.89 4.54 3.76
N ASP A 65 -0.03 3.62 3.51
CA ASP A 65 -0.21 2.43 4.36
C ASP A 65 1.06 1.55 4.33
N GLN A 66 1.68 1.40 3.14
CA GLN A 66 2.97 0.70 3.04
C GLN A 66 4.11 1.43 3.74
N LYS A 67 4.17 2.76 3.67
CA LYS A 67 5.18 3.54 4.38
C LYS A 67 5.06 3.39 5.90
N GLU A 68 3.84 3.48 6.44
CA GLU A 68 3.60 3.30 7.87
C GLU A 68 4.00 1.88 8.33
N VAL A 69 3.75 0.85 7.53
CA VAL A 69 4.18 -0.52 7.83
C VAL A 69 5.70 -0.63 7.86
N ILE A 70 6.40 -0.02 6.90
CA ILE A 70 7.88 -0.03 6.83
C ILE A 70 8.48 0.74 8.01
N GLU A 71 7.95 1.92 8.33
CA GLU A 71 8.40 2.71 9.49
C GLU A 71 8.18 1.96 10.80
N HIS A 72 7.05 1.25 10.93
CA HIS A 72 6.77 0.42 12.08
C HIS A 72 7.72 -0.79 12.18
N LEU A 73 8.05 -1.41 11.05
CA LEU A 73 9.00 -2.51 10.98
C LEU A 73 10.42 -2.04 11.36
N GLN A 74 10.86 -0.91 10.84
CA GLN A 74 12.16 -0.31 11.15
C GLN A 74 12.30 0.04 12.63
N SER A 75 11.31 0.74 13.19
CA SER A 75 11.31 1.07 14.62
C SER A 75 11.33 -0.17 15.52
N THR A 76 10.58 -1.22 15.14
CA THR A 76 10.58 -2.50 15.85
C THR A 76 11.94 -3.19 15.77
N PHE A 77 12.58 -3.18 14.60
CA PHE A 77 13.91 -3.74 14.39
C PHE A 77 14.97 -3.04 15.26
N TYR A 78 15.02 -1.72 15.27
CA TYR A 78 15.99 -0.98 16.08
C TYR A 78 15.82 -1.24 17.58
N ARG A 79 14.57 -1.30 18.05
CA ARG A 79 14.28 -1.66 19.44
C ARG A 79 14.79 -3.06 19.78
N LEU A 80 14.53 -4.04 18.92
CA LEU A 80 14.99 -5.42 19.12
C LEU A 80 16.52 -5.53 19.12
N ILE A 81 17.21 -4.77 18.27
CA ILE A 81 18.68 -4.73 18.26
C ILE A 81 19.21 -4.21 19.59
N GLN A 82 18.64 -3.14 20.14
CA GLN A 82 19.07 -2.59 21.43
C GLN A 82 18.76 -3.52 22.60
N ASP A 83 17.58 -4.14 22.61
CA ASP A 83 17.14 -5.01 23.71
C ASP A 83 17.91 -6.34 23.77
N GLU A 84 18.29 -6.89 22.61
CA GLU A 84 18.93 -8.22 22.50
C GLU A 84 20.41 -8.16 22.11
N ASN A 85 21.03 -6.99 22.26
CA ASN A 85 22.44 -6.77 21.94
C ASN A 85 22.81 -7.26 20.52
N GLY A 86 21.95 -6.97 19.55
CA GLY A 86 22.13 -7.31 18.14
C GLY A 86 21.64 -8.70 17.73
N ARG A 87 21.16 -9.56 18.63
CA ARG A 87 20.66 -10.91 18.29
C ARG A 87 19.16 -10.90 17.99
N ILE A 88 18.75 -11.26 16.78
CA ILE A 88 17.33 -11.27 16.37
C ILE A 88 16.98 -12.57 15.63
N SER A 89 15.85 -13.20 15.99
CA SER A 89 15.27 -14.29 15.20
C SER A 89 14.15 -13.79 14.28
N VAL A 90 13.95 -14.48 13.16
CA VAL A 90 12.86 -14.22 12.21
C VAL A 90 11.50 -14.22 12.91
N LEU A 91 11.26 -15.22 13.75
CA LEU A 91 9.99 -15.37 14.46
C LEU A 91 9.73 -14.19 15.40
N LYS A 92 10.77 -13.72 16.11
CA LYS A 92 10.61 -12.60 17.04
C LYS A 92 10.28 -11.31 16.30
N LEU A 93 10.94 -11.04 15.18
CA LEU A 93 10.61 -9.88 14.35
C LEU A 93 9.19 -9.99 13.77
N ALA A 94 8.81 -11.17 13.26
CA ALA A 94 7.48 -11.42 12.71
C ALA A 94 6.37 -11.17 13.75
N MET A 95 6.56 -11.68 14.98
CA MET A 95 5.60 -11.46 16.07
C MET A 95 5.57 -10.01 16.53
N ALA A 96 6.73 -9.36 16.69
CA ALA A 96 6.82 -7.98 17.17
C ALA A 96 6.22 -6.98 16.17
N ALA A 97 6.46 -7.19 14.87
CA ALA A 97 5.93 -6.35 13.79
C ALA A 97 4.54 -6.79 13.31
N LYS A 98 4.00 -7.91 13.80
CA LYS A 98 2.74 -8.53 13.36
C LYS A 98 2.69 -8.76 11.84
N LEU A 99 3.78 -9.29 11.29
CA LEU A 99 3.94 -9.56 9.86
C LEU A 99 4.08 -11.06 9.57
N PRO A 100 3.78 -11.51 8.34
CA PRO A 100 4.07 -12.87 7.93
C PRO A 100 5.56 -13.19 8.08
N ILE A 101 5.87 -14.43 8.49
CA ILE A 101 7.25 -14.90 8.71
C ILE A 101 8.13 -14.68 7.48
N ALA A 102 7.62 -14.96 6.27
CA ALA A 102 8.36 -14.77 5.03
C ALA A 102 8.80 -13.31 4.79
N VAL A 103 7.97 -12.32 5.19
CA VAL A 103 8.29 -10.89 5.04
C VAL A 103 9.34 -10.47 6.06
N ALA A 104 9.25 -10.97 7.29
CA ALA A 104 10.24 -10.70 8.31
C ALA A 104 11.62 -11.31 7.97
N GLN A 105 11.62 -12.49 7.34
CA GLN A 105 12.84 -13.15 6.89
C GLN A 105 13.53 -12.35 5.79
N ASP A 106 12.80 -11.99 4.73
CA ASP A 106 13.35 -11.20 3.62
C ASP A 106 13.93 -9.87 4.10
N TYR A 107 13.25 -9.21 5.05
CA TYR A 107 13.75 -7.98 5.66
C TYR A 107 15.05 -8.17 6.44
N LEU A 108 15.15 -9.23 7.25
CA LEU A 108 16.37 -9.55 7.99
C LEU A 108 17.51 -9.97 7.08
N ASP A 109 17.24 -10.75 6.03
CA ASP A 109 18.22 -11.13 5.01
C ASP A 109 18.79 -9.90 4.31
N HIS A 110 17.93 -8.94 3.98
CA HIS A 110 18.37 -7.69 3.39
C HIS A 110 19.24 -6.88 4.36
N LYS A 111 18.78 -6.70 5.60
CA LYS A 111 19.53 -5.96 6.63
C LYS A 111 20.84 -6.65 7.00
N ALA A 112 20.89 -7.97 6.98
CA ALA A 112 22.10 -8.74 7.23
C ALA A 112 23.18 -8.45 6.19
N ARG A 113 22.79 -8.32 4.91
CA ARG A 113 23.71 -7.95 3.83
C ARG A 113 24.15 -6.49 3.91
N GLU A 114 23.28 -5.59 4.35
CA GLU A 114 23.62 -4.17 4.50
C GLU A 114 24.54 -3.89 5.70
N CYS A 115 24.41 -4.68 6.77
CA CYS A 115 25.11 -4.48 8.03
C CYS A 115 26.18 -5.55 8.31
N ASP A 116 26.54 -6.37 7.33
CA ASP A 116 27.46 -7.51 7.45
C ASP A 116 27.18 -8.37 8.70
N ALA A 117 25.89 -8.67 8.94
CA ALA A 117 25.46 -9.46 10.08
C ALA A 117 25.86 -10.93 9.93
N THR A 118 26.15 -11.56 11.06
CA THR A 118 26.49 -12.99 11.11
C THR A 118 25.25 -13.84 11.39
N PHE A 119 25.28 -15.10 10.98
CA PHE A 119 24.19 -16.05 11.21
C PHE A 119 24.64 -17.08 12.22
N GLU A 120 23.81 -17.29 13.24
CA GLU A 120 24.01 -18.33 14.24
C GLU A 120 22.88 -19.35 14.11
N VAL A 121 23.25 -20.61 13.95
CA VAL A 121 22.29 -21.72 13.92
C VAL A 121 22.45 -22.50 15.23
N THR A 122 21.39 -22.59 16.02
CA THR A 122 21.42 -23.37 17.26
C THR A 122 21.33 -24.87 16.97
N GLU A 123 21.68 -25.69 17.96
CA GLU A 123 21.57 -27.15 17.87
C GLU A 123 20.13 -27.63 17.58
N GLU A 124 19.11 -26.83 17.92
CA GLU A 124 17.71 -27.14 17.58
C GLU A 124 17.31 -26.66 16.16
N GLY A 125 18.27 -26.18 15.36
CA GLY A 125 18.06 -25.70 14.00
C GLY A 125 17.44 -24.31 13.91
N ARG A 126 17.48 -23.50 14.99
CA ARG A 126 16.94 -22.13 14.97
C ARG A 126 17.99 -21.16 14.42
N ILE A 127 17.57 -20.31 13.49
CA ILE A 127 18.45 -19.31 12.86
C ILE A 127 18.27 -17.96 13.57
N PHE A 128 19.40 -17.38 13.99
CA PHE A 128 19.51 -16.04 14.56
C PHE A 128 20.43 -15.17 13.71
N TYR A 129 20.03 -13.92 13.55
CA TYR A 129 20.80 -12.87 12.92
C TYR A 129 21.50 -12.07 14.02
N ASN A 130 22.83 -12.02 13.97
CA ASN A 130 23.66 -11.31 14.91
C ASN A 130 24.25 -10.08 14.22
N PHE A 131 23.69 -8.91 14.56
CA PHE A 131 24.14 -7.61 14.11
C PHE A 131 25.20 -7.08 15.08
N THR A 132 26.41 -6.81 14.59
CA THR A 132 27.46 -6.16 15.40
C THR A 132 27.10 -4.69 15.56
N LEU A 133 26.90 -4.25 16.80
CA LEU A 133 26.57 -2.87 17.17
C LEU A 133 27.82 -2.00 17.35
#